data_AF-F3KRE9-F1
#
_entry.id   AF-F3KRE9-F1
#
_cell.length_a   1.000
_cell.length_b   1.000
_cell.length_c   1.000
_cell.angle_alpha   90.00
_cell.angle_beta   90.00
_cell.angle_gamma   90.00
#
_symmetry.space_group_name_H-M   'P 1'
#
loop_
_entity.id
_entity.type
_entity.pdbx_description
1 polymer ?
#
loop_
_entity_poly.entity_id
_entity_poly.type
_entity_poly.pdbx_seq_one_letter_code
_entity_poly.pdbx_strand_id
1 'polypeptide(L)'
;MIPPARPAQPTLVLDTNVVLDLLLFADPATPALRAALDAGQLRWVTTAVMREELRRVLAYPHIAARMDFHQRPADALLADYDAQVELMGVAPKAPYTCKDADDQKFIDLAYQLGSAGAATLLLSKDKAVLKLKKRLAAHGVIVSTQLGYAANTLVSA
;
A
#
# COMPACT_ATOMS: atom_id res chain seq x y z
N MET A 1 17.33 20.52 -26.40
CA MET A 1 15.96 19.98 -26.38
C MET A 1 15.88 19.05 -25.17
N ILE A 2 15.30 19.51 -24.06
CA ILE A 2 15.14 18.70 -22.84
C ILE A 2 13.96 17.76 -23.10
N PRO A 3 14.11 16.42 -22.99
CA PRO A 3 12.97 15.53 -23.13
C PRO A 3 11.93 15.87 -22.05
N PRO A 4 10.62 15.85 -22.35
CA PRO A 4 9.60 16.08 -21.32
C PRO A 4 9.83 15.07 -20.19
N ALA A 5 9.89 15.56 -18.95
CA ALA A 5 9.98 14.71 -17.78
C ALA A 5 8.82 13.71 -17.84
N ARG A 6 9.13 12.40 -17.85
CA ARG A 6 8.08 11.39 -17.68
C ARG A 6 7.36 11.72 -16.37
N PRO A 7 6.01 11.72 -16.34
CA PRO A 7 5.31 11.89 -15.07
C PRO A 7 5.83 10.85 -14.09
N ALA A 8 6.12 11.29 -12.86
CA ALA A 8 6.57 10.39 -11.81
C ALA A 8 5.54 9.27 -11.64
N GLN A 9 6.01 8.02 -11.53
CA GLN A 9 5.13 6.87 -11.34
C GLN A 9 4.27 7.08 -10.09
N PRO A 10 2.96 6.74 -10.14
CA PRO A 10 2.10 6.84 -8.97
C PRO A 10 2.67 6.06 -7.78
N THR A 11 2.55 6.65 -6.60
CA THR A 11 2.91 5.98 -5.36
C THR A 11 1.76 5.10 -4.90
N LEU A 12 2.10 3.98 -4.27
CA LEU A 12 1.17 2.98 -3.79
C LEU A 12 1.47 2.70 -2.32
N VAL A 13 0.47 2.93 -1.48
CA VAL A 13 0.43 2.51 -0.09
C VAL A 13 -0.51 1.32 0.01
N LEU A 14 -0.05 0.23 0.64
CA LEU A 14 -0.85 -0.97 0.87
C LEU A 14 -1.13 -1.11 2.37
N ASP A 15 -2.36 -1.42 2.75
CA ASP A 15 -2.67 -1.92 4.10
C ASP A 15 -2.09 -3.33 4.31
N THR A 16 -1.94 -3.75 5.57
CA THR A 16 -1.33 -5.04 5.90
C THR A 16 -2.08 -6.23 5.28
N ASN A 17 -3.41 -6.17 5.18
CA ASN A 17 -4.20 -7.28 4.62
C ASN A 17 -3.92 -7.47 3.13
N VAL A 18 -3.85 -6.38 2.36
CA VAL A 18 -3.51 -6.40 0.94
C VAL A 18 -2.06 -6.87 0.75
N VAL A 19 -1.15 -6.54 1.66
CA VAL A 19 0.22 -7.10 1.64
C VAL A 19 0.21 -8.62 1.83
N LEU A 20 -0.56 -9.13 2.80
CA LEU A 20 -0.67 -10.57 3.05
C LEU A 20 -1.34 -11.29 1.87
N ASP A 21 -2.37 -10.71 1.29
CA ASP A 21 -3.03 -11.21 0.08
C ASP A 21 -2.04 -11.34 -1.09
N LEU A 22 -1.18 -10.34 -1.23
CA LEU A 22 -0.19 -10.23 -2.29
C LEU A 22 0.97 -11.21 -2.10
N LEU A 23 1.48 -11.38 -0.88
CA LEU A 23 2.71 -12.13 -0.60
C LEU A 23 2.52 -13.56 -0.07
N LEU A 24 1.40 -13.83 0.62
CA LEU A 24 1.15 -15.10 1.31
C LEU A 24 -0.05 -15.85 0.74
N PHE A 25 -1.20 -15.19 0.59
CA PHE A 25 -2.43 -15.89 0.19
C PHE A 25 -2.59 -16.09 -1.32
N ALA A 26 -1.80 -15.38 -2.13
CA ALA A 26 -1.93 -15.35 -3.59
C ALA A 26 -3.38 -15.07 -4.01
N ASP A 27 -4.00 -14.07 -3.38
CA ASP A 27 -5.41 -13.72 -3.60
C ASP A 27 -5.67 -13.45 -5.09
N PRO A 28 -6.72 -14.03 -5.70
CA PRO A 28 -7.05 -13.85 -7.12
C PRO A 28 -7.23 -12.40 -7.59
N ALA A 29 -7.42 -11.45 -6.67
CA ALA A 29 -7.50 -10.02 -6.97
C ALA A 29 -6.14 -9.33 -7.09
N THR A 30 -5.05 -10.01 -6.73
CA THR A 30 -3.68 -9.46 -6.72
C THR A 30 -2.85 -9.62 -8.00
N PRO A 31 -3.18 -10.47 -9.02
CA PRO A 31 -2.36 -10.59 -10.23
C PRO A 31 -2.16 -9.27 -10.98
N ALA A 32 -3.19 -8.43 -11.06
CA ALA A 32 -3.07 -7.11 -11.68
C ALA A 32 -2.13 -6.18 -10.89
N LEU A 33 -2.16 -6.29 -9.56
CA LEU A 33 -1.26 -5.53 -8.69
C LEU A 33 0.19 -6.00 -8.83
N ARG A 34 0.41 -7.31 -8.84
CA ARG A 34 1.72 -7.92 -9.08
C ARG A 34 2.30 -7.45 -10.42
N ALA A 35 1.53 -7.58 -11.51
CA ALA A 35 1.97 -7.19 -12.84
C ALA A 35 2.33 -5.69 -12.92
N ALA A 36 1.57 -4.81 -12.27
CA ALA A 36 1.87 -3.38 -12.25
C ALA A 36 3.14 -3.05 -11.46
N LEU A 37 3.42 -3.77 -10.36
CA LEU A 37 4.65 -3.64 -9.59
C LEU A 37 5.85 -4.15 -10.39
N ASP A 38 5.74 -5.35 -10.96
CA ASP A 38 6.81 -5.98 -11.76
C ASP A 38 7.15 -5.16 -13.01
N ALA A 39 6.16 -4.51 -13.62
CA ALA A 39 6.34 -3.62 -14.77
C ALA A 39 6.87 -2.23 -14.39
N GLY A 40 7.08 -1.93 -13.10
CA GLY A 40 7.50 -0.62 -12.62
C GLY A 40 6.51 0.49 -12.98
N GLN A 41 5.20 0.18 -12.96
CA GLN A 41 4.14 1.15 -13.19
C GLN A 41 3.69 1.84 -11.90
N LEU A 42 4.02 1.25 -10.74
CA LEU A 42 3.70 1.74 -9.41
C LEU A 42 4.95 1.71 -8.53
N ARG A 43 5.09 2.73 -7.69
CA ARG A 43 6.09 2.76 -6.63
C ARG A 43 5.43 2.37 -5.31
N TRP A 44 5.62 1.12 -4.90
CA TRP A 44 5.15 0.69 -3.58
C TRP A 44 6.01 1.33 -2.50
N VAL A 45 5.41 2.20 -1.69
CA VAL A 45 6.11 2.94 -0.64
C VAL A 45 5.66 2.46 0.75
N THR A 46 6.58 2.52 1.71
CA THR A 46 6.32 2.12 3.10
C THR A 46 7.13 2.94 4.09
N THR A 47 6.85 2.79 5.38
CA THR A 47 7.69 3.32 6.47
C THR A 47 8.26 2.18 7.32
N ALA A 48 9.28 2.47 8.13
CA ALA A 48 9.85 1.50 9.05
C ALA A 48 8.81 0.95 10.06
N VAL A 49 7.87 1.80 10.49
CA VAL A 49 6.77 1.42 11.40
C VAL A 49 5.81 0.43 10.73
N MET A 50 5.49 0.62 9.46
CA MET A 50 4.63 -0.29 8.69
C MET A 50 5.32 -1.63 8.43
N ARG A 51 6.62 -1.63 8.13
CA ARG A 51 7.40 -2.87 7.98
C ARG A 51 7.47 -3.67 9.29
N GLU A 52 7.68 -2.99 10.42
CA GLU A 52 7.71 -3.62 11.73
C GLU A 52 6.33 -4.17 12.14
N GLU A 53 5.24 -3.48 11.76
CA GLU A 53 3.88 -4.00 11.90
C GLU A 53 3.72 -5.33 11.16
N LEU A 54 4.13 -5.38 9.89
CA LEU A 54 4.06 -6.62 9.11
C LEU A 54 4.83 -7.76 9.79
N ARG A 55 6.06 -7.48 10.28
CA ARG A 55 6.85 -8.48 11.03
C ARG A 55 6.10 -9.03 12.24
N ARG A 56 5.39 -8.18 12.98
CA ARG A 56 4.58 -8.59 14.15
C ARG A 56 3.37 -9.42 13.73
N VAL A 57 2.67 -8.99 12.68
CA VAL A 57 1.50 -9.72 12.15
C VAL A 57 1.88 -11.11 11.64
N LEU A 58 3.03 -11.25 10.99
CA LEU A 58 3.55 -12.56 10.58
C LEU A 58 3.78 -13.51 11.77
N ALA A 59 4.01 -12.99 12.99
CA ALA A 59 4.14 -13.81 14.19
C ALA A 59 2.81 -14.23 14.82
N TYR A 60 1.66 -13.76 14.33
CA TYR A 60 0.36 -14.14 14.88
C TYR A 60 0.04 -15.61 14.56
N PRO A 61 -0.49 -16.40 15.53
CA PRO A 61 -0.66 -17.85 15.35
C PRO A 61 -1.45 -18.26 14.11
N HIS A 62 -2.51 -17.52 13.77
CA HIS A 62 -3.33 -17.82 12.60
C HIS A 62 -2.62 -17.47 11.27
N ILE A 63 -1.69 -16.51 11.27
CA ILE A 63 -0.86 -16.19 10.10
C ILE A 63 0.30 -17.20 9.99
N ALA A 64 0.94 -17.55 11.10
CA ALA A 64 1.96 -18.60 11.15
C ALA A 64 1.44 -19.93 10.59
N ALA A 65 0.23 -20.35 10.99
CA ALA A 65 -0.39 -21.55 10.44
C ALA A 65 -0.59 -21.48 8.91
N ARG A 66 -0.85 -20.28 8.36
CA ARG A 66 -0.96 -20.07 6.91
C ARG A 66 0.40 -20.09 6.23
N MET A 67 1.42 -19.48 6.82
CA MET A 67 2.80 -19.56 6.35
C MET A 67 3.29 -21.00 6.26
N ASP A 68 3.00 -21.82 7.27
CA ASP A 68 3.35 -23.25 7.28
C ASP A 68 2.64 -24.00 6.15
N PHE A 69 1.33 -23.76 5.97
CA PHE A 69 0.55 -24.37 4.89
C PHE A 69 1.08 -24.00 3.50
N HIS A 70 1.46 -22.74 3.30
CA HIS A 70 2.00 -22.24 2.03
C HIS A 70 3.52 -22.46 1.89
N GLN A 71 4.20 -22.99 2.91
CA GLN A 71 5.66 -23.16 2.96
C GLN A 71 6.44 -21.86 2.71
N ARG A 72 5.96 -20.76 3.29
CA ARG A 72 6.49 -19.40 3.09
C ARG A 72 6.93 -18.83 4.45
N PRO A 73 8.20 -19.00 4.85
CA PRO A 73 8.66 -18.51 6.14
C PRO A 73 8.69 -16.98 6.20
N ALA A 74 8.59 -16.42 7.40
CA ALA A 74 8.42 -14.98 7.61
C ALA A 74 9.60 -14.14 7.08
N ASP A 75 10.82 -14.66 7.15
CA ASP A 75 12.03 -14.02 6.64
C ASP A 75 12.01 -13.89 5.11
N ALA A 76 11.57 -14.93 4.39
CA ALA A 76 11.38 -14.88 2.94
C ALA A 76 10.29 -13.88 2.55
N LEU A 77 9.17 -13.84 3.28
CA LEU A 77 8.09 -12.88 3.05
C LEU A 77 8.54 -11.43 3.26
N LEU A 78 9.33 -11.17 4.31
CA LEU A 78 9.89 -9.86 4.59
C LEU A 78 10.96 -9.47 3.56
N ALA A 79 11.77 -10.40 3.07
CA ALA A 79 12.72 -10.16 2.00
C ALA A 79 12.01 -9.81 0.67
N ASP A 80 10.95 -10.54 0.31
CA ASP A 80 10.13 -10.26 -0.88
C ASP A 80 9.44 -8.90 -0.79
N TYR A 81 9.01 -8.52 0.43
CA TYR A 81 8.47 -7.19 0.71
C TYR A 81 9.53 -6.11 0.53
N ASP A 82 10.68 -6.26 1.21
CA ASP A 82 11.78 -5.29 1.18
C ASP A 82 12.35 -5.07 -0.22
N ALA A 83 12.34 -6.11 -1.07
CA ALA A 83 12.79 -6.01 -2.46
C ALA A 83 11.85 -5.19 -3.36
N GLN A 84 10.58 -5.04 -2.99
CA GLN A 84 9.58 -4.35 -3.81
C GLN A 84 9.24 -2.94 -3.31
N VAL A 85 9.50 -2.66 -2.03
CA VAL A 85 9.13 -1.38 -1.42
C VAL A 85 10.24 -0.35 -1.48
N GLU A 86 9.85 0.91 -1.60
CA GLU A 86 10.67 2.07 -1.33
C GLU A 86 10.41 2.56 0.10
N LEU A 87 11.47 2.61 0.91
CA LEU A 87 11.38 3.04 2.30
C LEU A 87 11.36 4.57 2.39
N MET A 88 10.27 5.09 2.95
CA MET A 88 10.06 6.50 3.24
C MET A 88 10.31 6.80 4.72
N GLY A 89 10.59 8.08 5.01
CA GLY A 89 10.59 8.58 6.38
C GLY A 89 9.21 8.42 7.02
N VAL A 90 9.18 8.39 8.36
CA VAL A 90 7.92 8.34 9.11
C VAL A 90 7.08 9.58 8.76
N ALA A 91 5.86 9.34 8.29
CA ALA A 91 4.96 10.40 7.85
C ALA A 91 4.39 11.16 9.06
N PRO A 92 4.37 12.50 9.04
CA PRO A 92 3.60 13.28 10.00
C PRO A 92 2.11 12.93 9.96
N LYS A 93 1.46 13.00 11.12
CA LYS A 93 0.05 12.67 11.24
C LYS A 93 -0.83 13.54 10.34
N ALA A 94 -1.73 12.91 9.57
CA ALA A 94 -2.71 13.57 8.73
C ALA A 94 -3.77 14.33 9.57
N PRO A 95 -4.41 15.37 9.02
CA PRO A 95 -5.53 16.06 9.68
C PRO A 95 -6.78 15.17 9.85
N TYR A 96 -6.79 13.98 9.22
CA TYR A 96 -7.87 13.02 9.31
C TYR A 96 -7.47 11.85 10.20
N THR A 97 -8.25 11.62 11.25
CA THR A 97 -8.05 10.47 12.14
C THR A 97 -8.90 9.29 11.66
N CYS A 98 -8.25 8.16 11.42
CA CYS A 98 -8.92 6.87 11.21
C CYS A 98 -9.55 6.41 12.52
N LYS A 99 -10.69 5.71 12.44
CA LYS A 99 -11.33 5.14 13.64
C LYS A 99 -10.53 3.98 14.22
N ASP A 100 -9.78 3.28 13.37
CA ASP A 100 -8.80 2.30 13.79
C ASP A 100 -7.44 3.00 13.90
N ALA A 101 -6.86 2.96 15.11
CA ALA A 101 -5.59 3.63 15.39
C ALA A 101 -4.40 2.91 14.71
N ASP A 102 -4.51 1.59 14.50
CA ASP A 102 -3.45 0.81 13.86
C ASP A 102 -3.36 1.16 12.36
N ASP A 103 -4.50 1.51 11.75
CA ASP A 103 -4.54 1.91 10.34
C ASP A 103 -4.14 3.36 10.08
N GLN A 104 -3.96 4.19 11.13
CA GLN A 104 -3.62 5.61 10.99
C GLN A 104 -2.34 5.81 10.17
N LYS A 105 -1.34 4.93 10.33
CA LYS A 105 -0.04 5.04 9.66
C LYS A 105 -0.13 4.99 8.13
N PHE A 106 -1.08 4.25 7.58
CA PHE A 106 -1.31 4.19 6.12
C PHE A 106 -1.97 5.48 5.61
N ILE A 107 -2.89 6.05 6.39
CA ILE A 107 -3.55 7.33 6.10
C ILE A 107 -2.52 8.45 6.10
N ASP A 108 -1.66 8.48 7.12
CA ASP A 108 -0.62 9.48 7.28
C ASP A 108 0.32 9.49 6.08
N LEU A 109 0.87 8.32 5.71
CA LEU A 109 1.77 8.22 4.55
C LEU A 109 1.08 8.64 3.25
N ALA A 110 -0.12 8.10 2.97
CA ALA A 110 -0.83 8.40 1.73
C ALA A 110 -1.18 9.90 1.63
N TYR A 111 -1.65 10.49 2.73
CA TYR A 111 -1.98 11.91 2.79
C TYR A 111 -0.76 12.79 2.48
N GLN A 112 0.38 12.55 3.13
CA GLN A 112 1.57 13.39 2.93
C GLN A 112 2.09 13.33 1.50
N LEU A 113 2.07 12.14 0.87
CA LEU A 113 2.46 11.98 -0.52
C LEU A 113 1.51 12.72 -1.47
N GLY A 114 0.21 12.52 -1.28
CA GLY A 114 -0.82 13.18 -2.08
C GLY A 114 -0.79 14.71 -1.95
N SER A 115 -0.72 15.23 -0.71
CA SER A 115 -0.63 16.66 -0.43
C SER A 115 0.66 17.30 -0.96
N ALA A 116 1.73 16.52 -1.11
CA ALA A 116 2.97 16.96 -1.75
C ALA A 116 2.90 16.94 -3.30
N GLY A 117 1.74 16.57 -3.88
CA GLY A 117 1.49 16.57 -5.32
C GLY A 117 1.77 15.24 -6.03
N ALA A 118 2.09 14.16 -5.30
CA ALA A 118 2.24 12.85 -5.91
C ALA A 118 0.87 12.22 -6.19
N ALA A 119 0.69 11.65 -7.37
CA ALA A 119 -0.44 10.76 -7.63
C ALA A 119 -0.32 9.54 -6.69
N THR A 120 -1.27 9.40 -5.76
CA THR A 120 -1.15 8.45 -4.65
C THR A 120 -2.33 7.49 -4.60
N LEU A 121 -2.05 6.20 -4.54
CA LEU A 121 -3.01 5.14 -4.30
C LEU A 121 -2.87 4.61 -2.89
N LEU A 122 -4.00 4.42 -2.20
CA LEU A 122 -4.09 3.63 -0.98
C LEU A 122 -5.02 2.46 -1.24
N LEU A 123 -4.46 1.25 -1.28
CA LEU A 123 -5.28 0.04 -1.36
C LEU A 123 -5.53 -0.53 0.03
N SER A 124 -6.80 -0.67 0.37
CA SER A 124 -7.22 -1.22 1.64
C SER A 124 -8.56 -1.95 1.54
N LYS A 125 -8.70 -3.03 2.31
CA LYS A 125 -9.96 -3.76 2.50
C LYS A 125 -10.70 -3.32 3.78
N ASP A 126 -10.09 -2.48 4.62
CA ASP A 126 -10.66 -2.05 5.89
C ASP A 126 -11.74 -0.96 5.72
N LYS A 127 -12.84 -1.09 6.48
CA LYS A 127 -13.99 -0.18 6.37
C LYS A 127 -13.74 1.18 7.02
N ALA A 128 -12.91 1.28 8.05
CA ALA A 128 -12.52 2.54 8.66
C ALA A 128 -11.63 3.36 7.71
N VAL A 129 -10.69 2.71 7.03
CA VAL A 129 -9.87 3.33 5.97
C VAL A 129 -10.74 3.81 4.81
N LEU A 130 -11.60 2.94 4.27
CA LEU A 130 -12.46 3.26 3.12
C LEU A 130 -13.42 4.44 3.38
N LYS A 131 -13.82 4.67 4.64
CA LYS A 131 -14.64 5.84 5.02
C LYS A 131 -13.92 7.18 4.82
N LEU A 132 -12.59 7.19 4.76
CA LEU A 132 -11.80 8.40 4.51
C LEU A 132 -11.61 8.73 3.02
N LYS A 133 -12.04 7.84 2.10
CA LYS A 133 -11.87 7.98 0.64
C LYS A 133 -12.17 9.38 0.11
N LYS A 134 -13.34 9.95 0.43
CA LYS A 134 -13.74 11.28 -0.06
C LYS A 134 -12.86 12.41 0.48
N ARG A 135 -12.41 12.31 1.74
CA ARG A 135 -11.57 13.33 2.37
C ARG A 135 -10.16 13.31 1.80
N LEU A 136 -9.63 12.12 1.56
CA LEU A 136 -8.29 11.91 1.02
C LEU A 136 -8.21 12.24 -0.49
N ALA A 137 -9.29 12.03 -1.24
CA ALA A 137 -9.36 12.41 -2.65
C ALA A 137 -9.12 13.92 -2.90
N ALA A 138 -9.53 14.78 -1.96
CA ALA A 138 -9.26 16.21 -2.04
C ALA A 138 -7.77 16.58 -1.95
N HIS A 139 -6.92 15.61 -1.59
CA HIS A 139 -5.46 15.75 -1.46
C HIS A 139 -4.72 14.80 -2.40
N GLY A 140 -5.30 14.44 -3.54
CA GLY A 140 -4.61 13.63 -4.55
C GLY A 140 -4.44 12.14 -4.20
N VAL A 141 -5.19 11.64 -3.20
CA VAL A 141 -5.14 10.24 -2.78
C VAL A 141 -6.39 9.49 -3.22
N ILE A 142 -6.22 8.46 -4.03
CA ILE A 142 -7.29 7.54 -4.43
C ILE A 142 -7.27 6.33 -3.50
N VAL A 143 -8.35 6.18 -2.71
CA VAL A 143 -8.54 5.00 -1.85
C VAL A 143 -9.45 3.98 -2.54
N SER A 144 -9.01 2.72 -2.62
CA SER A 144 -9.74 1.64 -3.29
C SER A 144 -9.48 0.28 -2.65
N THR A 145 -10.38 -0.68 -2.87
CA THR A 145 -10.16 -2.09 -2.51
C THR A 145 -9.43 -2.87 -3.59
N GLN A 146 -9.44 -2.37 -4.84
CA GLN A 146 -8.90 -3.04 -6.01
C GLN A 146 -8.14 -2.06 -6.91
N LEU A 147 -7.04 -2.54 -7.50
CA LEU A 147 -6.22 -1.73 -8.38
C LEU A 147 -6.95 -1.33 -9.67
N GLY A 148 -7.74 -2.21 -10.27
CA GLY A 148 -8.41 -1.94 -11.55
C GLY A 148 -9.29 -0.68 -11.54
N TYR A 149 -10.03 -0.45 -10.45
CA TYR A 149 -10.81 0.78 -10.27
C TYR A 149 -9.93 2.01 -10.04
N ALA A 150 -8.84 1.86 -9.29
CA ALA A 150 -7.91 2.94 -8.97
C ALA A 150 -7.10 3.40 -10.19
N ALA A 151 -6.63 2.46 -11.01
CA ALA A 151 -5.85 2.72 -12.22
C ALA A 151 -6.64 3.52 -13.26
N ASN A 152 -7.92 3.18 -13.49
CA ASN A 152 -8.79 3.98 -14.37
C ASN A 152 -8.99 5.42 -13.87
N THR A 153 -8.96 5.61 -12.54
CA THR A 153 -9.12 6.94 -11.93
C THR A 153 -7.85 7.76 -12.05
N LEU A 154 -6.66 7.14 -11.99
CA LEU A 154 -5.36 7.80 -12.20
C LEU A 154 -5.14 8.26 -13.64
N VAL A 155 -5.64 7.54 -14.63
CA VAL A 155 -5.50 7.89 -16.05
C VAL A 155 -6.45 9.04 -16.46
N SER A 156 -7.50 9.29 -15.66
CA SER A 156 -8.55 10.26 -15.96
C SER A 156 -8.45 11.57 -15.15
N ALA A 157 -7.45 11.70 -14.28
CA ALA A 157 -7.23 12.84 -13.38
C ALA A 157 -6.05 13.70 -13.88
#